data_AF-A0A355YJG8-F1
#
_entry.id   AF-A0A355YJG8-F1
#
_cell.length_a   1.000
_cell.length_b   1.000
_cell.length_c   1.000
_cell.angle_alpha   90.00
_cell.angle_beta   90.00
_cell.angle_gamma   90.00
#
_symmetry.space_group_name_H-M   'P 1'
#
loop_
_entity.id
_entity.type
_entity.pdbx_description
1 polymer ?
#
loop_
_entity_poly.entity_id
_entity_poly.type
_entity_poly.pdbx_seq_one_letter_code
_entity_poly.pdbx_strand_id
1 'polypeptide(L)' 'MVVACIGLGANLGDAPATVREAIQALAALPDCRLLAASRLYRTPAWGNQDQPEFINAAAA' A
#
# COMPACT_ATOMS: atom_id res chain seq x y z
N MET A 1 11.89 -12.32 16.36
CA MET A 1 11.51 -11.36 15.30
C MET A 1 10.53 -12.08 14.39
N VAL A 2 9.38 -11.46 14.09
CA VAL A 2 8.35 -12.03 13.21
C VAL A 2 8.31 -11.18 11.94
N VAL A 3 8.21 -11.82 10.78
CA VAL A 3 7.98 -11.12 9.51
C VAL A 3 6.48 -11.10 9.24
N ALA A 4 5.93 -9.92 8.98
CA ALA A 4 4.54 -9.73 8.58
C ALA A 4 4.51 -9.16 7.17
N CYS A 5 3.50 -9.54 6.38
CA CYS A 5 3.24 -8.95 5.08
C CYS A 5 1.97 -8.10 5.15
N ILE A 6 2.04 -6.84 4.70
CA ILE A 6 0.96 -5.87 4.77
C ILE A 6 0.54 -5.49 3.35
N GLY A 7 -0.75 -5.67 3.03
CA GLY A 7 -1.35 -5.14 1.80
C GLY A 7 -1.76 -3.68 1.98
N LEU A 8 -1.42 -2.83 1.01
CA LEU A 8 -1.79 -1.42 0.97
C LEU A 8 -2.59 -1.13 -0.30
N GLY A 9 -3.62 -0.30 -0.19
CA GLY A 9 -4.49 0.08 -1.31
C GLY A 9 -5.10 1.47 -1.13
N ALA A 10 -5.12 2.25 -2.22
CA ALA A 10 -5.84 3.52 -2.29
C ALA A 10 -6.44 3.71 -3.69
N ASN A 11 -7.59 4.37 -3.79
CA ASN A 11 -8.22 4.70 -5.06
C ASN A 11 -8.85 6.11 -5.12
N LEU A 12 -8.71 6.91 -4.06
CA LEU A 12 -9.20 8.29 -4.02
C LEU A 12 -8.03 9.28 -4.05
N GLY A 13 -8.24 10.43 -4.70
CA GLY A 13 -7.22 11.47 -4.79
C GLY A 13 -5.94 10.98 -5.50
N ASP A 14 -4.77 11.41 -4.99
CA ASP A 14 -3.47 10.93 -5.47
C ASP A 14 -3.12 9.57 -4.83
N ALA A 15 -3.81 8.52 -5.27
CA ALA A 15 -3.61 7.16 -4.77
C ALA A 15 -2.14 6.68 -4.84
N PRO A 16 -1.36 6.93 -5.91
CA PRO A 16 0.07 6.62 -5.91
C PRO A 16 0.86 7.33 -4.80
N ALA A 17 0.59 8.62 -4.53
CA ALA A 17 1.26 9.33 -3.44
C ALA A 17 0.84 8.76 -2.07
N THR A 18 -0.45 8.56 -1.85
CA THR A 18 -0.98 8.00 -0.59
C THR A 18 -0.35 6.65 -0.25
N VAL A 19 -0.23 5.73 -1.22
CA VAL A 19 0.40 4.42 -0.97
C VAL A 19 1.90 4.56 -0.67
N ARG A 20 2.62 5.49 -1.34
CA ARG A 20 4.04 5.75 -1.01
C ARG A 20 4.21 6.33 0.38
N GLU A 21 3.37 7.27 0.78
CA GLU A 21 3.36 7.86 2.12
C GLU A 21 3.08 6.80 3.18
N ALA A 22 2.13 5.90 2.95
CA ALA A 22 1.84 4.80 3.86
C ALA A 22 3.05 3.85 4.03
N ILE A 23 3.78 3.54 2.94
CA ILE A 23 5.02 2.75 3.03
C ILE A 23 6.09 3.49 3.86
N GLN A 24 6.23 4.81 3.70
CA GLN A 24 7.16 5.60 4.52
C GLN A 24 6.73 5.63 6.00
N ALA A 25 5.43 5.72 6.27
CA ALA A 25 4.90 5.66 7.63
C ALA A 25 5.19 4.30 8.29
N LEU A 26 5.04 3.19 7.56
CA LEU A 26 5.43 1.85 8.04
C LEU A 26 6.93 1.78 8.38
N ALA A 27 7.79 2.38 7.55
CA ALA A 27 9.23 2.45 7.80
C ALA A 27 9.61 3.26 9.04
N ALA A 28 8.73 4.18 9.48
CA ALA A 28 8.94 5.04 10.64
C ALA A 28 8.35 4.49 11.95
N LEU A 29 7.70 3.32 11.93
CA LEU A 29 7.11 2.73 13.13
C LEU A 29 8.20 2.31 14.14
N PRO A 30 8.00 2.56 15.45
CA PRO A 30 8.89 2.06 16.49
C PRO A 30 8.84 0.53 16.56
N ASP A 31 9.95 -0.07 16.99
CA ASP A 31 10.11 -1.53 17.15
C ASP A 31 9.85 -2.36 15.88
N CYS A 32 9.82 -1.69 14.72
CA CYS A 32 9.56 -2.26 13.41
C CYS A 32 10.69 -1.87 12.44
N ARG A 33 10.86 -2.66 11.39
CA ARG A 33 11.76 -2.35 10.29
C ARG A 33 11.12 -2.77 8.98
N LEU A 34 10.98 -1.82 8.05
CA LEU A 34 10.62 -2.15 6.68
C LEU A 34 11.76 -2.92 6.01
N LEU A 35 11.50 -4.17 5.63
CA LEU A 35 12.43 -5.05 4.94
C LEU A 35 12.33 -4.86 3.42
N ALA A 36 11.12 -4.74 2.89
CA ALA A 36 10.88 -4.58 1.46
C ALA A 36 9.52 -3.92 1.17
N ALA A 37 9.43 -3.28 0.00
CA ALA A 37 8.18 -2.83 -0.58
C ALA A 37 8.11 -3.27 -2.05
N SER A 38 6.93 -3.69 -2.50
CA SER A 38 6.70 -4.02 -3.89
C SER A 38 6.65 -2.76 -4.78
N ARG A 39 6.57 -2.97 -6.09
CA ARG A 39 6.10 -1.91 -7.00
C ARG A 39 4.65 -1.55 -6.69
N LEU A 40 4.23 -0.38 -7.16
CA LEU A 40 2.83 0.00 -7.20
C LEU A 40 2.16 -0.64 -8.42
N TYR A 41 0.99 -1.23 -8.22
CA TYR A 41 0.19 -1.85 -9.27
C TYR A 41 -1.16 -1.15 -9.38
N ARG A 42 -1.55 -0.78 -10.60
CA ARG A 42 -2.90 -0.32 -10.91
C ARG A 42 -3.77 -1.53 -11.20
N THR A 43 -4.89 -1.65 -10.52
CA THR A 43 -5.83 -2.79 -10.67
C THR A 43 -7.27 -2.30 -10.67
N PRO A 44 -8.19 -2.99 -11.37
CA PRO A 44 -9.61 -2.64 -11.35
C PRO A 44 -10.19 -2.72 -9.94
N ALA A 45 -11.28 -1.99 -9.70
CA ALA A 45 -12.06 -2.14 -8.48
C ALA A 45 -12.80 -3.48 -8.47
N TRP A 46 -12.83 -4.12 -7.30
CA TRP A 46 -13.55 -5.37 -7.07
C TRP A 46 -14.74 -5.12 -6.12
N GLY A 47 -15.87 -5.80 -6.33
CA GLY A 47 -17.10 -5.55 -5.58
C GLY A 47 -17.92 -4.42 -6.22
N ASN A 48 -17.90 -3.22 -5.62
CA ASN A 48 -18.48 -2.05 -6.27
C ASN A 48 -17.54 -1.57 -7.39
N GLN A 49 -17.99 -1.55 -8.64
CA GLN A 49 -17.17 -1.16 -9.79
C GLN A 49 -17.37 0.30 -10.21
N ASP A 50 -18.40 0.98 -9.68
CA ASP A 50 -18.64 2.41 -9.95
C ASP A 50 -17.76 3.29 -9.04
N GLN A 51 -16.45 3.08 -9.15
CA GLN A 51 -15.42 3.81 -8.42
C GLN A 51 -14.06 3.72 -9.17
N PRO A 52 -13.09 4.59 -8.86
CA PRO A 52 -11.79 4.55 -9.53
C PRO A 52 -11.02 3.25 -9.27
N GLU A 53 -10.09 2.96 -10.18
CA GLU A 53 -9.10 1.88 -10.02
C GLU A 53 -8.22 2.10 -8.79
N PHE A 54 -7.79 0.98 -8.20
CA PHE A 54 -6.90 1.00 -7.05
C PHE A 54 -5.44 1.03 -7.48
N ILE A 55 -4.64 1.75 -6.70
CA ILE A 55 -3.21 1.52 -6.60
C ILE A 55 -2.97 0.61 -5.40
N ASN A 56 -2.38 -0.55 -5.65
CA ASN A 56 -2.09 -1.57 -4.66
C ASN A 56 -0.58 -1.83 -4.53
N ALA A 57 -0.14 -2.18 -3.33
CA ALA A 57 1.22 -2.61 -3.03
C ALA A 57 1.25 -3.58 -1.85
N ALA A 58 2.40 -4.22 -1.64
CA ALA A 58 2.69 -5.02 -0.45
C ALA A 58 4.00 -4.54 0.20
N ALA A 59 4.06 -4.62 1.52
CA ALA A 59 5.24 -4.33 2.32
C ALA A 59 5.53 -5.47 3.31
N ALA A 60 6.79 -5.65 3.67
CA ALA A 60 7.26 -6.60 4.68
C ALA A 60 8.37 -5.98 5.54
#